data_AF-A0A918VGM8-F1
#
_entry.id   AF-A0A918VGM8-F1
#
_cell.length_a   1.000
_cell.length_b   1.000
_cell.length_c   1.000
_cell.angle_alpha   90.00
_cell.angle_beta   90.00
_cell.angle_gamma   90.00
#
_symmetry.space_group_name_H-M   'P 1'
#
loop_
_entity.id
_entity.type
_entity.pdbx_description
1 polymer ?
#
loop_
_entity_poly.entity_id
_entity_poly.type
_entity_poly.pdbx_seq_one_letter_code
_entity_poly.pdbx_strand_id
1 'polypeptide(L)' 'MSKSIHITKKNFKGLTKAELDEQAQDPNSELTEWARKSAIKREVKKNRKNEKSN' A
#
# COMPACT_ATOMS: atom_id res chain seq x y z
N MET A 1 -14.89 8.80 2.73
CA MET A 1 -14.25 9.58 1.65
C MET A 1 -12.96 8.88 1.26
N SER A 2 -12.78 8.56 -0.03
CA SER A 2 -11.72 7.64 -0.46
C SER A 2 -10.36 8.35 -0.46
N LYS A 3 -9.45 7.92 0.43
CA LYS A 3 -8.01 8.20 0.29
C LYS A 3 -7.54 7.45 -0.96
N SER A 4 -7.68 8.07 -2.13
CA SER A 4 -7.53 7.40 -3.42
C SER A 4 -6.06 7.26 -3.82
N ILE A 5 -5.36 6.32 -3.20
CA ILE A 5 -3.95 6.04 -3.52
C ILE A 5 -3.89 5.22 -4.82
N HIS A 6 -3.37 5.81 -5.89
CA HIS A 6 -3.34 5.27 -7.25
C HIS A 6 -2.06 4.49 -7.58
N ILE A 7 -1.72 3.53 -6.74
CA ILE A 7 -0.55 2.65 -6.93
C ILE A 7 -0.97 1.19 -7.10
N THR A 8 -0.30 0.45 -8.00
CA THR A 8 -0.57 -0.97 -8.29
C THR A 8 0.69 -1.82 -8.23
N LYS A 9 0.53 -3.15 -8.12
CA LYS A 9 1.68 -4.08 -8.19
C LYS A 9 2.46 -3.94 -9.51
N LYS A 10 1.81 -3.48 -10.58
CA LYS A 10 2.45 -3.30 -11.90
C LYS A 10 3.52 -2.21 -11.90
N ASN A 11 3.40 -1.22 -11.02
CA ASN A 11 4.40 -0.16 -10.85
C ASN A 11 5.77 -0.73 -10.46
N PHE A 12 5.80 -1.86 -9.75
CA PHE A 12 7.03 -2.51 -9.33
C PHE A 12 7.52 -3.61 -10.28
N LYS A 13 6.85 -3.82 -11.42
CA LYS A 13 7.22 -4.90 -12.33
C LYS A 13 8.48 -4.49 -13.10
N GLY A 14 9.54 -5.29 -12.96
CA GLY A 14 10.82 -5.06 -13.65
C GLY A 14 11.84 -4.30 -12.82
N LEU A 15 11.46 -3.84 -11.62
CA LEU A 15 12.42 -3.27 -10.67
C LEU A 15 13.31 -4.35 -10.08
N THR A 16 14.59 -4.03 -9.99
CA THR A 16 15.60 -4.79 -9.28
C THR A 16 15.46 -4.62 -7.77
N LYS A 17 16.13 -5.48 -7.01
CA LYS A 17 16.18 -5.36 -5.55
C LYS A 17 16.81 -4.02 -5.11
N ALA A 18 17.87 -3.56 -5.78
CA ALA A 18 18.54 -2.32 -5.44
C ALA A 18 17.61 -1.10 -5.59
N GLU A 19 16.85 -1.02 -6.69
CA GLU A 19 15.88 0.06 -6.91
C GLU A 19 14.74 0.03 -5.88
N LEU A 20 14.32 -1.17 -5.43
CA LEU A 20 13.33 -1.29 -4.35
C LEU A 20 13.90 -0.85 -2.99
N ASP A 21 15.17 -1.16 -2.72
CA ASP A 21 15.84 -0.76 -1.49
C ASP A 21 16.06 0.77 -1.44
N GLU A 22 16.38 1.39 -2.59
CA GLU A 22 16.42 2.85 -2.74
C GLU A 22 15.06 3.48 -2.49
N GLN A 23 14.00 2.94 -3.11
CA GLN A 23 12.63 3.41 -2.86
C GLN A 23 12.21 3.26 -1.39
N ALA A 24 12.72 2.26 -0.68
CA ALA A 24 12.41 2.06 0.74
C ALA A 24 12.99 3.18 1.63
N GLN A 25 14.03 3.88 1.18
CA GLN A 25 14.59 5.03 1.91
C GLN A 25 13.82 6.34 1.66
N ASP A 26 13.05 6.42 0.57
CA ASP A 26 12.27 7.62 0.24
C ASP A 26 10.83 7.54 0.80
N PRO A 27 10.44 8.44 1.74
CA PRO A 27 9.10 8.48 2.32
C PRO A 27 7.99 8.89 1.34
N ASN A 28 8.35 9.41 0.16
CA ASN A 28 7.43 9.77 -0.91
C ASN A 28 7.47 8.81 -2.10
N SER A 29 8.19 7.69 -1.99
CA SER A 29 8.27 6.70 -3.04
C SER A 29 6.95 5.96 -3.28
N GLU A 30 6.81 5.41 -4.48
CA GLU A 30 5.72 4.50 -4.84
C GLU A 30 5.60 3.31 -3.87
N LEU A 31 6.73 2.78 -3.39
CA LEU A 31 6.76 1.69 -2.42
C LEU A 31 6.11 2.09 -1.09
N THR A 32 6.42 3.30 -0.61
CA THR A 32 5.83 3.86 0.60
C THR A 32 4.34 4.12 0.43
N GLU A 33 3.89 4.64 -0.72
CA GLU A 33 2.48 4.78 -1.04
C GLU A 33 1.74 3.43 -1.09
N TRP A 34 2.36 2.41 -1.66
CA TRP A 34 1.83 1.05 -1.71
C TRP A 34 1.67 0.45 -0.31
N ALA A 35 2.62 0.69 0.59
CA ALA A 35 2.52 0.30 1.99
C ALA A 35 1.34 1.00 2.69
N ARG A 36 1.19 2.32 2.53
CA ARG A 36 0.05 3.10 3.06
C ARG A 36 -1.30 2.57 2.55
N LYS A 37 -1.40 2.31 1.24
CA LYS A 37 -2.60 1.72 0.62
C LYS A 37 -2.94 0.35 1.21
N SER A 38 -1.93 -0.47 1.46
CA SER A 38 -2.09 -1.81 2.03
C SER A 38 -2.56 -1.75 3.49
N ALA A 39 -2.02 -0.83 4.29
CA ALA A 39 -2.45 -0.60 5.67
C ALA A 39 -3.92 -0.19 5.75
N ILE A 40 -4.34 0.82 4.96
CA ILE A 40 -5.73 1.29 4.89
C ILE A 40 -6.66 0.13 4.50
N LYS A 41 -6.31 -0.65 3.47
CA LYS A 41 -7.12 -1.81 3.06
C LYS A 41 -7.26 -2.86 4.16
N ARG A 42 -6.21 -3.07 4.97
CA ARG A 42 -6.25 -4.01 6.10
C ARG A 42 -7.20 -3.53 7.18
N GLU A 43 -7.13 -2.25 7.53
CA GLU A 43 -8.02 -1.64 8.52
C GLU A 43 -9.48 -1.70 8.08
N VAL A 44 -9.79 -1.31 6.84
CA VAL A 44 -11.15 -1.40 6.29
C VAL A 44 -11.66 -2.85 6.31
N LYS A 45 -10.83 -3.84 5.96
CA LYS A 45 -11.22 -5.25 6.04
C LYS A 45 -11.47 -5.70 7.47
N LYS A 46 -10.68 -5.23 8.43
CA LYS A 46 -10.86 -5.52 9.87
C LYS A 46 -12.17 -4.94 10.37
N ASN A 47 -12.44 -3.66 10.11
CA ASN A 47 -13.67 -2.99 10.50
C ASN A 47 -14.90 -3.71 9.92
N ARG A 48 -14.87 -4.04 8.62
CA ARG A 48 -15.96 -4.80 7.97
C ARG A 48 -16.17 -6.20 8.57
N LYS A 49 -15.13 -6.86 9.06
CA LYS A 49 -15.28 -8.17 9.75
C LYS A 49 -15.93 -7.99 11.12
N ASN A 50 -15.51 -6.98 11.86
CA ASN A 50 -16.08 -6.68 13.18
C ASN A 50 -17.55 -6.27 13.09
N GLU A 51 -17.91 -5.44 12.10
CA GLU A 51 -19.31 -5.06 11.83
C GLU A 51 -20.22 -6.24 11.47
N LYS A 52 -19.67 -7.32 10.88
CA LYS A 52 -20.43 -8.53 10.55
C LYS A 52 -20.54 -9.53 11.71
N SER A 53 -19.71 -9.36 12.72
CA SER A 53 -19.65 -10.24 13.89
C SER A 53 -20.45 -9.68 15.08
N ASN A 54 -20.92 -8.44 14.97
CA ASN A 54 -21.91 -7.80 15.86
C ASN A 54 -23.29 -7.89 15.22
#